data_AF-A0AAE7A2Y7-F1
#
_entry.id   AF-A0AAE7A2Y7-F1
#
_cell.length_a   1.000
_cell.length_b   1.000
_cell.length_c   1.000
_cell.angle_alpha   90.00
_cell.angle_beta   90.00
_cell.angle_gamma   90.00
#
_symmetry.space_group_name_H-M   'P 1'
#
loop_
_entity.id
_entity.type
_entity.pdbx_description
1 polymer ?
#
loop_
_entity_poly.entity_id
_entity_poly.type
_entity_poly.pdbx_seq_one_letter_code
_entity_poly.pdbx_strand_id
1 'polypeptide(L)'
;MRAKAYRSYRSRLEVIVRIPSTASDHEIHAMIRIGFPTYSLESFLEYCSASLLDCRGIIFPVMRDENVLRGQRLSKNDSAQLFRLAHIIALTEVIFGNDDKARRWLTAPKEGFSGATPIAMLSTIQGAQAVEQMLIQAVEGISF
;
A
#
# COMPACT_ATOMS: atom_id res chain seq x y z
N MET A 1 10.61 12.60 16.29
CA MET A 1 10.65 11.39 15.42
C MET A 1 9.37 11.15 14.63
N ARG A 2 8.17 11.15 15.24
CA ARG A 2 6.88 10.91 14.55
C ARG A 2 6.60 11.78 13.32
N ALA A 3 6.83 13.10 13.39
CA ALA A 3 6.60 13.99 12.25
C ALA A 3 7.51 13.72 11.04
N LYS A 4 8.76 13.26 11.28
CA LYS A 4 9.67 12.87 10.19
C LYS A 4 9.20 11.59 9.52
N ALA A 5 8.81 10.58 10.31
CA ALA A 5 8.28 9.33 9.81
C ALA A 5 6.99 9.54 9.00
N TYR A 6 6.07 10.39 9.49
CA TYR A 6 4.85 10.72 8.76
C TYR A 6 5.16 11.42 7.41
N ARG A 7 6.11 12.36 7.37
CA ARG A 7 6.55 12.98 6.10
C ARG A 7 7.16 11.95 5.14
N SER A 8 8.01 11.05 5.63
CA SER A 8 8.55 9.95 4.82
C SER A 8 7.45 9.05 4.26
N TYR A 9 6.45 8.72 5.07
CA TYR A 9 5.29 7.94 4.65
C TYR A 9 4.48 8.64 3.55
N ARG A 10 4.19 9.94 3.71
CA ARG A 10 3.48 10.73 2.69
C ARG A 10 4.29 10.85 1.39
N SER A 11 5.61 11.00 1.49
CA SER A 11 6.51 11.00 0.32
C SER A 11 6.52 9.64 -0.41
N ARG A 12 6.47 8.52 0.31
CA ARG A 12 6.32 7.18 -0.31
C ARG A 12 4.99 7.04 -1.04
N LEU A 13 3.88 7.49 -0.46
CA LEU A 13 2.58 7.47 -1.15
C LEU A 13 2.56 8.31 -2.43
N GLU A 14 3.29 9.42 -2.44
CA GLU A 14 3.45 10.24 -3.65
C GLU A 14 4.18 9.49 -4.75
N VAL A 15 5.23 8.73 -4.42
CA VAL A 15 5.95 7.89 -5.37
C VAL A 15 5.08 6.71 -5.86
N ILE A 16 4.42 6.01 -4.94
CA ILE A 16 3.74 4.75 -5.23
C ILE A 16 2.42 4.96 -6.00
N VAL A 17 1.60 5.94 -5.60
CA VAL A 17 0.24 6.14 -6.15
C VAL A 17 -0.06 7.59 -6.58
N ARG A 18 0.95 8.47 -6.61
CA ARG A 18 0.81 9.89 -7.00
C ARG A 18 -0.19 10.67 -6.12
N ILE A 19 -0.29 10.31 -4.85
CA ILE A 19 -1.01 11.11 -3.85
C ILE A 19 -0.07 12.21 -3.36
N PRO A 20 -0.38 13.51 -3.52
CA PRO A 20 0.50 14.58 -3.09
C PRO A 20 0.89 14.43 -1.62
N SER A 21 2.17 14.59 -1.29
CA SER A 21 2.65 14.46 0.09
C SER A 21 2.07 15.52 1.04
N THR A 22 1.62 16.64 0.47
CA THR A 22 0.93 17.73 1.18
C THR A 22 -0.57 17.51 1.38
N ALA A 23 -1.18 16.53 0.72
CA ALA A 23 -2.62 16.30 0.85
C ALA A 23 -2.95 15.86 2.29
N SER A 24 -4.04 16.42 2.82
CA SER A 24 -4.63 16.05 4.10
C SER A 24 -5.34 14.72 4.03
N ASP A 25 -5.57 14.07 5.19
CA ASP A 25 -6.31 12.80 5.25
C ASP A 25 -7.73 12.94 4.68
N HIS A 26 -8.36 14.12 4.83
CA HIS A 26 -9.66 14.42 4.23
C HIS A 26 -9.61 14.47 2.70
N GLU A 27 -8.56 15.08 2.12
CA GLU A 27 -8.37 15.11 0.67
C GLU A 27 -8.10 13.70 0.13
N ILE A 28 -7.29 12.89 0.80
CA ILE A 28 -7.07 11.49 0.42
C ILE A 28 -8.39 10.72 0.44
N HIS A 29 -9.20 10.89 1.49
CA HIS A 29 -10.53 10.30 1.57
C HIS A 29 -11.42 10.74 0.40
N ALA A 30 -11.42 12.03 0.07
CA ALA A 30 -12.17 12.55 -1.06
C ALA A 30 -11.68 11.97 -2.39
N MET A 31 -10.37 11.84 -2.60
CA MET A 31 -9.79 11.21 -3.79
C MET A 31 -10.22 9.74 -3.93
N ILE A 32 -10.23 8.97 -2.84
CA ILE A 32 -10.70 7.57 -2.86
C ILE A 32 -12.20 7.53 -3.17
N ARG A 33 -13.01 8.43 -2.60
CA ARG A 33 -14.45 8.50 -2.84
C ARG A 33 -14.79 8.85 -4.29
N ILE A 34 -14.05 9.77 -4.88
CA ILE A 34 -14.18 10.18 -6.29
C ILE A 34 -13.64 9.11 -7.23
N GLY A 35 -12.70 8.29 -6.76
CA GLY A 35 -11.96 7.34 -7.56
C GLY A 35 -10.60 7.91 -7.97
N PHE A 36 -9.56 7.10 -7.90
CA PHE A 36 -8.24 7.48 -8.39
C PHE A 36 -8.20 7.49 -9.92
N PRO A 37 -7.39 8.37 -10.52
CA PRO A 37 -7.13 8.31 -11.95
C PRO A 37 -6.31 7.06 -12.31
N THR A 38 -6.40 6.60 -13.56
CA THR A 38 -5.70 5.39 -14.02
C THR A 38 -4.18 5.46 -13.85
N TYR A 39 -3.59 6.64 -14.01
CA TYR A 39 -2.15 6.83 -13.81
C TYR A 39 -1.68 6.48 -12.40
N SER A 40 -2.55 6.54 -11.37
CA SER A 40 -2.20 6.09 -10.02
C SER A 40 -2.01 4.57 -9.96
N LEU A 41 -2.81 3.82 -10.73
CA LEU A 41 -2.64 2.37 -10.87
C LEU A 41 -1.40 2.04 -11.70
N GLU A 42 -1.16 2.77 -12.79
CA GLU A 42 0.05 2.60 -13.62
C GLU A 42 1.33 2.84 -12.80
N SER A 43 1.39 3.97 -12.07
CA SER A 43 2.49 4.28 -11.15
C SER A 43 2.70 3.20 -10.10
N PHE A 44 1.63 2.61 -9.58
CA PHE A 44 1.71 1.50 -8.62
C PHE A 44 2.28 0.23 -9.26
N LEU A 45 1.84 -0.14 -10.46
CA LEU A 45 2.34 -1.32 -11.17
C LEU A 45 3.81 -1.18 -11.57
N GLU A 46 4.22 0.01 -12.01
CA GLU A 46 5.62 0.36 -12.25
C GLU A 46 6.45 0.22 -10.97
N TYR A 47 5.93 0.76 -9.85
CA TYR A 47 6.57 0.65 -8.54
C TYR A 47 6.78 -0.79 -8.09
N CYS A 48 5.73 -1.63 -8.17
CA CYS A 48 5.79 -3.04 -7.82
C CYS A 48 6.82 -3.80 -8.66
N SER A 49 6.86 -3.51 -9.96
CA SER A 49 7.80 -4.13 -10.90
C SER A 49 9.25 -3.75 -10.56
N ALA A 50 9.52 -2.46 -10.34
CA ALA A 50 10.84 -1.97 -9.96
C ALA A 50 11.29 -2.52 -8.59
N SER A 51 10.34 -2.68 -7.67
CA SER A 51 10.60 -3.18 -6.32
C SER A 51 10.69 -4.70 -6.26
N LEU A 52 10.44 -5.45 -7.35
CA LEU A 52 10.31 -6.91 -7.36
C LEU A 52 9.25 -7.43 -6.37
N LEU A 53 8.18 -6.67 -6.17
CA LEU A 53 7.07 -7.01 -5.29
C LEU A 53 5.90 -7.53 -6.12
N ASP A 54 5.56 -8.80 -5.96
CA ASP A 54 4.42 -9.38 -6.68
C ASP A 54 3.09 -8.97 -6.03
N CYS A 55 2.57 -7.82 -6.47
CA CYS A 55 1.22 -7.36 -6.15
C CYS A 55 0.19 -7.79 -7.20
N ARG A 56 0.60 -8.48 -8.27
CA ARG A 56 -0.24 -8.65 -9.47
C ARG A 56 -1.47 -9.47 -9.17
N GLY A 57 -1.34 -10.55 -8.41
CA GLY A 57 -2.47 -11.39 -8.01
C GLY A 57 -3.55 -10.64 -7.23
N ILE A 58 -3.16 -9.63 -6.45
CA ILE A 58 -4.07 -8.88 -5.58
C ILE A 58 -4.73 -7.74 -6.34
N ILE A 59 -3.97 -7.04 -7.19
CA ILE A 59 -4.48 -5.89 -7.97
C ILE A 59 -5.21 -6.33 -9.25
N PHE A 60 -5.13 -7.62 -9.62
CA PHE A 60 -5.76 -8.15 -10.83
C PHE A 60 -7.27 -7.82 -10.97
N PRO A 61 -8.11 -7.89 -9.91
CA PRO A 61 -9.51 -7.48 -10.02
C PRO A 61 -9.66 -6.02 -10.44
N VAL A 62 -8.84 -5.11 -9.86
CA VAL A 62 -8.82 -3.68 -10.21
C VAL A 62 -8.46 -3.46 -11.67
N MET A 63 -7.46 -4.20 -12.18
CA MET A 63 -7.02 -4.09 -13.58
C MET A 63 -8.09 -4.52 -14.58
N ARG A 64 -9.09 -5.30 -14.15
CA ARG A 64 -10.18 -5.80 -14.99
C ARG A 64 -11.48 -5.03 -14.83
N ASP A 65 -11.51 -4.02 -13.97
CA ASP A 65 -12.67 -3.14 -13.84
C ASP A 65 -12.95 -2.42 -15.17
N GLU A 66 -14.23 -2.33 -15.54
CA GLU A 66 -14.63 -1.74 -16.82
C GLU A 66 -14.19 -0.27 -16.93
N ASN A 67 -14.19 0.48 -15.83
CA ASN A 67 -13.78 1.88 -15.84
C ASN A 67 -12.30 1.99 -16.18
N VAL A 68 -11.47 1.13 -15.58
CA VAL A 68 -10.02 1.08 -15.87
C VAL A 68 -9.77 0.73 -17.33
N LEU A 69 -10.46 -0.30 -17.86
CA LEU A 69 -10.33 -0.72 -19.26
C LEU A 69 -10.79 0.37 -20.25
N ARG A 70 -11.72 1.25 -19.84
CA ARG A 70 -12.18 2.41 -20.62
C ARG A 70 -11.32 3.66 -20.40
N GLY A 71 -10.24 3.60 -19.62
CA GLY A 71 -9.40 4.75 -19.29
C GLY A 71 -10.09 5.78 -18.38
N GLN A 72 -11.16 5.38 -17.69
CA GLN A 72 -11.87 6.18 -16.71
C GLN A 72 -11.24 6.01 -15.32
N ARG A 73 -11.63 6.88 -14.38
CA ARG A 73 -11.17 6.78 -12.99
C ARG A 73 -11.55 5.42 -12.40
N LEU A 74 -10.68 4.88 -11.57
CA LEU A 74 -10.95 3.67 -10.79
C LEU A 74 -12.23 3.84 -9.98
N SER A 75 -12.97 2.75 -9.80
CA SER A 75 -14.11 2.76 -8.90
C SER A 75 -13.67 3.13 -7.47
N LYS A 76 -14.62 3.55 -6.63
CA LYS A 76 -14.37 3.81 -5.20
C LYS A 76 -13.74 2.58 -4.52
N ASN A 77 -14.22 1.38 -4.85
CA ASN A 77 -13.75 0.15 -4.24
C ASN A 77 -12.31 -0.17 -4.67
N ASP A 78 -12.02 -0.05 -5.96
CA ASP A 78 -10.68 -0.28 -6.50
C ASP A 78 -9.67 0.74 -5.98
N SER A 79 -10.10 1.99 -5.84
CA SER A 79 -9.28 3.06 -5.28
C SER A 79 -8.96 2.80 -3.82
N ALA A 80 -9.92 2.29 -3.04
CA ALA A 80 -9.70 1.89 -1.65
C ALA A 80 -8.74 0.69 -1.54
N GLN A 81 -8.83 -0.27 -2.46
CA GLN A 81 -7.92 -1.41 -2.53
C GLN A 81 -6.50 -0.98 -2.91
N LEU A 82 -6.36 -0.14 -3.94
CA LEU A 82 -5.09 0.44 -4.38
C LEU A 82 -4.43 1.25 -3.24
N PHE A 83 -5.22 2.09 -2.56
CA PHE A 83 -4.74 2.84 -1.40
C PHE A 83 -4.24 1.93 -0.30
N ARG A 84 -4.98 0.86 0.04
CA ARG A 84 -4.60 -0.09 1.10
C ARG A 84 -3.27 -0.78 0.80
N LEU A 85 -3.04 -1.19 -0.45
CA LEU A 85 -1.77 -1.76 -0.86
C LEU A 85 -0.62 -0.74 -0.71
N ALA A 86 -0.78 0.44 -1.29
CA ALA A 86 0.23 1.50 -1.23
C ALA A 86 0.53 1.94 0.21
N HIS A 87 -0.50 2.03 1.04
CA HIS A 87 -0.41 2.38 2.45
C HIS A 87 0.49 1.43 3.23
N ILE A 88 0.25 0.12 3.13
CA ILE A 88 1.04 -0.88 3.85
C ILE A 88 2.48 -0.94 3.33
N ILE A 89 2.68 -0.85 2.01
CA ILE A 89 4.02 -0.80 1.42
C ILE A 89 4.80 0.41 1.96
N ALA A 90 4.19 1.60 1.89
CA ALA A 90 4.79 2.84 2.38
C ALA A 90 5.12 2.78 3.88
N LEU A 91 4.19 2.27 4.71
CA LEU A 91 4.44 2.11 6.14
C LEU A 91 5.59 1.16 6.42
N THR A 92 5.62 0.02 5.75
CA THR A 92 6.67 -0.99 5.92
C THR A 92 8.03 -0.39 5.56
N GLU A 93 8.15 0.31 4.44
CA GLU A 93 9.41 0.94 4.03
C GLU A 93 9.90 2.00 5.00
N VAL A 94 8.99 2.79 5.58
CA VAL A 94 9.33 3.78 6.61
C VAL A 94 9.81 3.11 7.89
N ILE A 95 9.15 2.03 8.33
CA ILE A 95 9.50 1.29 9.55
C ILE A 95 10.86 0.61 9.41
N PHE A 96 11.10 -0.07 8.29
CA PHE A 96 12.35 -0.80 8.08
C PHE A 96 13.50 0.09 7.60
N GLY A 97 13.20 1.28 7.07
CA GLY A 97 14.18 2.25 6.56
C GLY A 97 14.99 1.75 5.35
N ASN A 98 14.60 0.62 4.77
CA ASN A 98 15.31 -0.05 3.68
C ASN A 98 14.32 -0.88 2.85
N ASP A 99 14.30 -0.62 1.55
CA ASP A 99 13.30 -1.15 0.63
C ASP A 99 13.44 -2.67 0.43
N ASP A 100 14.68 -3.19 0.43
CA ASP A 100 14.92 -4.63 0.37
C ASP A 100 14.45 -5.37 1.64
N LYS A 101 14.67 -4.77 2.82
CA LYS A 101 14.15 -5.31 4.09
C LYS A 101 12.63 -5.29 4.11
N ALA A 102 12.02 -4.18 3.67
CA ALA A 102 10.58 -4.04 3.58
C ALA A 102 9.97 -5.08 2.64
N ARG A 103 10.52 -5.22 1.42
CA ARG A 103 10.10 -6.26 0.47
C ARG A 103 10.19 -7.65 1.07
N ARG A 104 11.36 -8.03 1.60
CA ARG A 104 11.56 -9.35 2.21
C ARG A 104 10.56 -9.59 3.33
N TRP A 105 10.26 -8.58 4.13
CA TRP A 105 9.26 -8.70 5.19
C TRP A 105 7.85 -8.93 4.63
N LEU A 106 7.46 -8.18 3.59
CA LEU A 106 6.16 -8.28 2.91
C LEU A 106 5.95 -9.60 2.17
N THR A 107 7.02 -10.24 1.69
CA THR A 107 6.97 -11.48 0.91
C THR A 107 7.30 -12.73 1.71
N ALA A 108 7.78 -12.59 2.95
CA ALA A 108 8.06 -13.74 3.82
C ALA A 108 6.79 -14.24 4.51
N PRO A 109 6.49 -15.56 4.48
CA PRO A 109 5.42 -16.18 5.27
C PRO A 109 5.49 -15.78 6.75
N LYS A 110 4.33 -15.55 7.38
CA LYS A 110 4.23 -15.29 8.83
C LYS A 110 3.39 -16.36 9.50
N GLU A 111 3.88 -16.89 10.60
CA GLU A 111 3.12 -17.83 11.44
C GLU A 111 1.83 -17.19 11.96
N GLY A 112 1.86 -15.91 12.33
CA GLY A 112 0.68 -15.14 12.73
C GLY A 112 -0.40 -14.99 11.65
N PHE A 113 -0.08 -15.32 10.39
CA PHE A 113 -1.02 -15.37 9.26
C PHE A 113 -1.19 -16.79 8.71
N SER A 114 -0.97 -17.81 9.55
CA SER A 114 -1.09 -19.22 9.16
C SER A 114 -0.24 -19.59 7.94
N GLY A 115 0.95 -18.99 7.82
CA GLY A 115 1.88 -19.21 6.70
C GLY A 115 1.63 -18.33 5.47
N ALA A 116 0.60 -17.49 5.47
CA ALA A 116 0.42 -16.47 4.43
C ALA A 116 1.47 -15.35 4.55
N THR A 117 1.76 -14.70 3.43
CA THR A 117 2.63 -13.52 3.38
C THR A 117 1.84 -12.25 3.74
N PRO A 118 2.46 -11.22 4.33
CA PRO A 118 1.77 -9.97 4.62
C PRO A 118 1.13 -9.34 3.38
N ILE A 119 1.79 -9.43 2.22
CA ILE A 119 1.21 -8.92 0.98
C ILE A 119 -0.09 -9.65 0.61
N ALA A 120 -0.15 -10.99 0.72
CA ALA A 120 -1.35 -11.76 0.39
C ALA A 120 -2.56 -11.38 1.26
N MET A 121 -2.31 -10.99 2.52
CA MET A 121 -3.35 -10.54 3.45
C MET A 121 -4.04 -9.23 3.01
N LEU A 122 -3.43 -8.45 2.11
CA LEU A 122 -3.93 -7.13 1.71
C LEU A 122 -5.14 -7.20 0.75
N SER A 123 -5.54 -8.40 0.34
CA SER A 123 -6.76 -8.66 -0.42
C SER A 123 -8.02 -8.21 0.32
N THR A 124 -7.99 -8.16 1.66
CA THR A 124 -9.13 -7.73 2.50
C THR A 124 -8.76 -6.58 3.43
N ILE A 125 -9.78 -5.87 3.94
CA ILE A 125 -9.58 -4.82 4.95
C ILE A 125 -9.06 -5.42 6.25
N GLN A 126 -9.64 -6.54 6.69
CA GLN A 126 -9.29 -7.23 7.93
C GLN A 126 -7.84 -7.73 7.88
N GLY A 127 -7.40 -8.29 6.75
CA GLY A 127 -6.03 -8.73 6.58
C GLY A 127 -5.04 -7.56 6.60
N ALA A 128 -5.35 -6.42 5.99
CA ALA A 128 -4.49 -5.25 6.08
C ALA A 128 -4.39 -4.67 7.50
N GLN A 129 -5.50 -4.63 8.25
CA GLN A 129 -5.47 -4.25 9.67
C GLN A 129 -4.58 -5.19 10.48
N ALA A 130 -4.64 -6.50 10.22
CA ALA A 130 -3.78 -7.47 10.88
C ALA A 130 -2.28 -7.26 10.53
N VAL A 131 -1.98 -6.92 9.27
CA VAL A 131 -0.62 -6.57 8.84
C VAL A 131 -0.13 -5.28 9.50
N GLU A 132 -0.96 -4.25 9.57
CA GLU A 132 -0.64 -2.99 10.23
C GLU A 132 -0.37 -3.19 11.73
N GLN A 133 -1.19 -3.99 12.42
CA GLN A 133 -0.97 -4.34 13.83
C GLN A 133 0.34 -5.11 14.03
N MET A 134 0.67 -6.06 13.14
CA MET A 134 1.95 -6.77 13.19
C MET A 134 3.15 -5.82 12.97
N LEU A 135 3.01 -4.83 12.08
CA LEU A 135 4.03 -3.78 11.89
C LEU A 135 4.21 -2.93 13.15
N ILE A 136 3.12 -2.51 13.80
CA ILE A 136 3.17 -1.74 15.05
C ILE A 136 3.87 -2.54 16.15
N GLN A 137 3.49 -3.80 16.34
CA GLN A 137 4.12 -4.70 17.32
C GLN A 137 5.60 -4.91 17.03
N ALA A 138 5.99 -5.03 15.76
CA ALA A 138 7.39 -5.13 15.37
C ALA A 138 8.18 -3.87 15.76
N VAL A 139 7.59 -2.67 15.66
CA VAL A 139 8.24 -1.42 16.09
C VAL A 139 8.32 -1.32 17.61
N GLU A 140 7.26 -1.68 18.33
CA GLU A 140 7.18 -1.56 19.79
C GLU A 140 8.07 -2.58 20.51
N GLY A 141 8.19 -3.79 19.96
CA GLY A 141 9.11 -4.84 20.43
C GLY A 141 10.59 -4.54 20.16
N ILE A 142 10.90 -3.55 19.32
CA ILE A 142 12.26 -3.03 19.09
C ILE A 142 12.50 -1.77 19.96
N SER A 143 12.02 -1.79 21.21
CA SER A 143 12.43 -0.75 22.17
C SER A 143 13.93 -0.86 22.44
N PHE A 144 14.63 0.23 22.12
CA PHE A 144 16.08 0.45 22.28
C PHE A 144 16.55 0.34 23.73
#